data_AF-A0A935ZVB2-F1
#
_entry.id   AF-A0A935ZVB2-F1
#
_cell.length_a   1.000
_cell.length_b   1.000
_cell.length_c   1.000
_cell.angle_alpha   90.00
_cell.angle_beta   90.00
_cell.angle_gamma   90.00
#
_symmetry.space_group_name_H-M   'P 1'
#
loop_
_entity.id
_entity.type
_entity.pdbx_description
1 polymer ?
#
loop_
_entity_poly.entity_id
_entity_poly.type
_entity_poly.pdbx_seq_one_letter_code
_entity_poly.pdbx_strand_id
1 'polypeptide(L)'
;MPTTSSTPSIKSDDPRSGYGYMRGQCLMIAGQCDAGKNLIRKSAEQSSNTMMGPEQIDNMVQSYASMNCQGKMSDRDALLKAIMTISMGVHNSKGGVKACKESLDTIVKLKGKVKPKDAEDHQITSLEGNLPAYVAGCFGRAGDCKTARKLMIDHMPADRKEQMAKNPEDVREKIYTDIFEAYAQSCKKI
;
A
#
# COMPACT_ATOMS: atom_id res chain seq x y z
N MET A 1 -15.26 -52.83 21.31
CA MET A 1 -15.38 -51.46 21.84
C MET A 1 -14.60 -50.54 20.90
N PRO A 2 -15.23 -49.59 20.20
CA PRO A 2 -14.49 -48.63 19.38
C PRO A 2 -13.99 -47.48 20.26
N THR A 3 -12.68 -47.26 20.27
CA THR A 3 -12.03 -46.11 20.90
C THR A 3 -12.10 -44.92 19.94
N THR A 4 -13.06 -44.03 20.15
CA THR A 4 -13.10 -42.72 19.48
C THR A 4 -12.06 -41.80 20.11
N SER A 5 -10.85 -41.79 19.55
CA SER A 5 -9.87 -40.73 19.78
C SER A 5 -10.31 -39.48 18.99
N SER A 6 -11.25 -38.70 19.54
CA SER A 6 -11.56 -37.38 19.00
C SER A 6 -10.48 -36.39 19.47
N THR A 7 -9.38 -36.28 18.73
CA THR A 7 -8.52 -35.11 18.83
C THR A 7 -9.41 -33.88 18.58
N PRO A 8 -9.42 -32.85 19.45
CA PRO A 8 -10.23 -31.67 19.22
C PRO A 8 -9.87 -31.08 17.86
N SER A 9 -10.83 -31.01 16.94
CA SER A 9 -10.64 -30.32 15.67
C SER A 9 -10.38 -28.85 15.97
N ILE A 10 -9.12 -28.43 15.89
CA ILE A 10 -8.74 -27.03 16.06
C ILE A 10 -9.47 -26.22 14.99
N LYS A 11 -10.38 -25.33 15.40
CA LYS A 11 -11.17 -24.51 14.48
C LYS A 11 -10.28 -23.51 13.75
N SER A 12 -10.67 -23.08 12.56
CA SER A 12 -9.89 -22.13 11.74
C SER A 12 -9.75 -20.73 12.34
N ASP A 13 -10.55 -20.40 13.35
CA ASP A 13 -10.48 -19.16 14.13
C ASP A 13 -9.62 -19.29 15.41
N ASP A 14 -9.14 -20.50 15.74
CA ASP A 14 -8.09 -20.70 16.75
C ASP A 14 -6.75 -20.28 16.13
N PRO A 15 -5.98 -19.38 16.74
CA PRO A 15 -4.70 -18.94 16.17
C PRO A 15 -3.63 -20.04 16.13
N ARG A 16 -3.83 -21.17 16.82
CA ARG A 16 -2.98 -22.37 16.70
C ARG A 16 -3.33 -23.23 15.49
N SER A 17 -4.41 -22.90 14.79
CA SER A 17 -4.79 -23.58 13.56
C SER A 17 -3.80 -23.23 12.45
N GLY A 18 -3.43 -24.22 11.63
CA GLY A 18 -2.70 -23.98 10.38
C GLY A 18 -3.43 -23.05 9.41
N TYR A 19 -4.73 -22.78 9.64
CA TYR A 19 -5.57 -21.91 8.84
C TYR A 19 -5.75 -20.49 9.40
N GLY A 20 -5.13 -20.14 10.54
CA GLY A 20 -5.33 -18.84 11.19
C GLY A 20 -5.01 -17.65 10.29
N TYR A 21 -3.94 -17.75 9.49
CA TYR A 21 -3.59 -16.74 8.47
C TYR A 21 -4.66 -16.59 7.40
N MET A 22 -5.13 -17.70 6.82
CA MET A 22 -6.14 -17.70 5.76
C MET A 22 -7.46 -17.14 6.28
N ARG A 23 -7.89 -17.57 7.48
CA ARG A 23 -9.11 -17.06 8.11
C ARG A 23 -8.99 -15.56 8.40
N GLY A 24 -7.83 -15.09 8.85
CA GLY A 24 -7.54 -13.68 9.07
C GLY A 24 -7.70 -12.84 7.79
N GLN A 25 -7.17 -13.33 6.66
CA GLN A 25 -7.37 -12.69 5.35
C GLN A 25 -8.85 -12.66 4.95
N CYS A 26 -9.59 -13.75 5.13
CA CYS A 26 -11.03 -13.79 4.85
C CYS A 26 -11.82 -12.76 5.69
N LEU A 27 -11.47 -12.58 6.97
CA LEU A 27 -12.08 -11.56 7.82
C LEU A 27 -11.82 -10.15 7.29
N MET A 28 -10.58 -9.87 6.86
CA MET A 28 -10.23 -8.57 6.26
C MET A 28 -11.03 -8.30 4.97
N ILE A 29 -11.16 -9.31 4.10
CA ILE A 29 -11.94 -9.22 2.86
C ILE A 29 -13.43 -9.03 3.16
N ALA A 30 -13.95 -9.67 4.22
CA ALA A 30 -15.32 -9.51 4.69
C ALA A 30 -15.58 -8.16 5.39
N GLY A 31 -14.61 -7.26 5.45
CA GLY A 31 -14.74 -5.94 6.06
C GLY A 31 -14.43 -5.89 7.56
N GLN A 32 -13.93 -6.99 8.14
CA GLN A 32 -13.57 -7.11 9.54
C GLN A 32 -12.05 -6.97 9.74
N CYS A 33 -11.50 -5.84 9.31
CA CYS A 33 -10.07 -5.55 9.31
C CYS A 33 -9.35 -5.80 10.63
N ASP A 34 -9.85 -5.23 11.73
CA ASP A 34 -9.20 -5.36 13.03
C ASP A 34 -9.25 -6.80 13.55
N ALA A 35 -10.37 -7.50 13.34
CA ALA A 35 -10.49 -8.92 13.69
C ALA A 35 -9.49 -9.77 12.90
N GLY A 36 -9.35 -9.51 11.59
CA GLY A 36 -8.38 -10.19 10.73
C GLY A 36 -6.94 -9.93 11.16
N LYS A 37 -6.56 -8.66 11.42
CA LYS A 37 -5.21 -8.30 11.92
C LYS A 37 -4.88 -9.02 13.21
N ASN A 38 -5.81 -9.03 14.17
CA ASN A 38 -5.63 -9.68 15.46
C ASN A 38 -5.45 -11.19 15.32
N LEU A 39 -6.22 -11.85 14.45
CA LEU A 39 -6.07 -13.29 14.22
C LEU A 39 -4.73 -13.63 13.56
N ILE A 40 -4.30 -12.87 12.55
CA ILE A 40 -2.99 -13.07 11.90
C ILE A 40 -1.86 -12.88 12.90
N ARG A 41 -1.90 -11.81 13.71
CA ARG A 41 -0.90 -11.55 14.76
C ARG A 41 -0.78 -12.73 15.71
N LYS A 42 -1.89 -13.17 16.30
CA LYS A 42 -1.88 -14.28 17.26
C LYS A 42 -1.41 -15.58 16.61
N SER A 43 -1.76 -15.81 15.34
CA SER A 43 -1.30 -16.99 14.60
C SER A 43 0.21 -16.96 14.36
N ALA A 44 0.79 -15.78 14.15
CA ALA A 44 2.23 -15.59 14.00
C ALA A 44 2.98 -15.80 15.31
N GLU A 45 2.47 -15.23 16.39
CA GLU A 45 3.02 -15.39 17.75
C GLU A 45 3.01 -16.86 18.23
N GLN A 46 2.04 -17.65 17.75
CA GLN A 46 1.88 -19.06 18.14
C GLN A 46 2.51 -20.07 17.19
N SER A 47 2.92 -19.64 15.99
CA SER A 47 3.55 -20.52 15.02
C SER A 47 4.99 -20.81 15.47
N SER A 48 5.23 -22.05 15.91
CA SER A 48 6.49 -22.52 16.51
C SER A 48 7.72 -22.45 15.59
N ASN A 49 7.52 -22.26 14.28
CA ASN A 49 8.58 -22.17 13.27
C ASN A 49 8.94 -20.73 12.90
N THR A 50 8.34 -19.74 13.55
CA THR A 50 8.49 -18.34 13.17
C THR A 50 9.53 -17.68 14.06
N MET A 51 10.78 -17.58 13.58
CA MET A 51 11.84 -16.77 14.20
C MET A 51 11.58 -15.26 14.07
N MET A 52 10.32 -14.85 13.92
CA MET A 52 9.97 -13.46 13.68
C MET A 52 9.88 -12.70 15.00
N GLY A 53 10.65 -11.62 15.10
CA GLY A 53 10.51 -10.68 16.21
C GLY A 53 9.15 -9.96 16.18
N PRO A 54 8.72 -9.32 17.29
CA PRO A 54 7.45 -8.60 17.35
C PRO A 54 7.27 -7.58 16.21
N GLU A 55 8.32 -6.85 15.88
CA GLU A 55 8.30 -5.85 14.79
C GLU A 55 8.07 -6.49 13.41
N GLN A 56 8.66 -7.66 13.15
CA GLN A 56 8.46 -8.38 11.89
C GLN A 56 7.02 -8.89 11.77
N ILE A 57 6.43 -9.32 12.88
CA ILE A 57 5.01 -9.70 12.95
C ILE A 57 4.13 -8.48 12.64
N ASP A 58 4.43 -7.31 13.21
CA ASP A 58 3.71 -6.06 12.95
C ASP A 58 3.74 -5.69 11.47
N ASN A 59 4.93 -5.72 10.88
CA ASN A 59 5.12 -5.38 9.46
C ASN A 59 4.38 -6.38 8.55
N MET A 60 4.39 -7.67 8.90
CA MET A 60 3.61 -8.69 8.18
C MET A 60 2.11 -8.43 8.28
N VAL A 61 1.58 -8.18 9.49
CA VAL A 61 0.15 -7.88 9.70
C VAL A 61 -0.27 -6.63 8.92
N GLN A 62 0.57 -5.60 8.92
CA GLN A 62 0.36 -4.36 8.15
C GLN A 62 0.35 -4.61 6.64
N SER A 63 1.23 -5.50 6.14
CA SER A 63 1.23 -5.93 4.73
C SER A 63 -0.06 -6.65 4.36
N TYR A 64 -0.49 -7.62 5.18
CA TYR A 64 -1.77 -8.32 4.97
C TYR A 64 -2.96 -7.37 4.99
N ALA A 65 -2.99 -6.41 5.91
CA ALA A 65 -4.03 -5.39 5.97
C ALA A 65 -4.05 -4.57 4.68
N SER A 66 -2.90 -4.04 4.25
CA SER A 66 -2.80 -3.23 3.02
C SER A 66 -3.33 -3.96 1.78
N MET A 67 -3.13 -5.28 1.70
CA MET A 67 -3.65 -6.11 0.62
C MET A 67 -5.15 -6.43 0.77
N ASN A 68 -5.58 -6.92 1.93
CA ASN A 68 -6.84 -7.64 2.07
C ASN A 68 -7.95 -6.82 2.72
N CYS A 69 -7.64 -5.75 3.45
CA CYS A 69 -8.66 -4.97 4.14
C CYS A 69 -9.68 -4.35 3.20
N GLN A 70 -10.96 -4.60 3.44
CA GLN A 70 -12.08 -3.95 2.77
C GLN A 70 -12.98 -3.26 3.79
N GLY A 71 -13.92 -2.44 3.33
CA GLY A 71 -14.88 -1.78 4.20
C GLY A 71 -14.24 -0.79 5.18
N LYS A 72 -14.64 -0.85 6.47
CA LYS A 72 -14.19 0.09 7.49
C LYS A 72 -12.74 -0.22 7.88
N MET A 73 -11.86 0.75 7.64
CA MET A 73 -10.44 0.72 7.96
C MET A 73 -10.09 1.84 8.94
N SER A 74 -9.01 1.68 9.69
CA SER A 74 -8.38 2.82 10.37
C SER A 74 -7.77 3.76 9.33
N ASP A 75 -7.53 5.03 9.70
CA ASP A 75 -6.86 6.00 8.81
C ASP A 75 -5.48 5.49 8.35
N ARG A 76 -4.74 4.83 9.24
CA ARG A 76 -3.43 4.24 8.91
C ARG A 76 -3.58 3.12 7.88
N ASP A 77 -4.50 2.18 8.09
CA ASP A 77 -4.71 1.06 7.16
C ASP A 77 -5.19 1.57 5.79
N ALA A 78 -6.10 2.55 5.79
CA ALA A 78 -6.59 3.18 4.56
C ALA A 78 -5.47 3.88 3.78
N LEU A 79 -4.60 4.63 4.47
CA LEU A 79 -3.44 5.28 3.86
C LEU A 79 -2.48 4.25 3.28
N LEU A 80 -2.09 3.22 4.03
CA LEU A 80 -1.13 2.22 3.58
C LEU A 80 -1.65 1.38 2.43
N LYS A 81 -2.94 1.02 2.45
CA LYS A 81 -3.61 0.38 1.31
C LYS A 81 -3.58 1.26 0.06
N ALA A 82 -3.87 2.55 0.21
CA ALA A 82 -3.83 3.49 -0.90
C ALA A 82 -2.41 3.64 -1.46
N ILE A 83 -1.38 3.75 -0.59
CA ILE A 83 0.04 3.77 -0.98
C ILE A 83 0.40 2.52 -1.77
N MET A 84 0.04 1.34 -1.25
CA MET A 84 0.31 0.07 -1.93
C MET A 84 -0.36 0.01 -3.31
N THR A 85 -1.61 0.45 -3.40
CA THR A 85 -2.39 0.43 -4.65
C THR A 85 -1.77 1.36 -5.69
N ILE A 86 -1.36 2.57 -5.30
CA ILE A 86 -0.77 3.53 -6.24
C ILE A 86 0.69 3.17 -6.59
N SER A 87 1.47 2.60 -5.67
CA SER A 87 2.89 2.31 -5.87
C SER A 87 3.12 1.11 -6.78
N MET A 88 2.37 0.03 -6.58
CA MET A 88 2.36 -1.11 -7.50
C MET A 88 1.82 -0.71 -8.88
N GLY A 89 1.04 0.37 -8.94
CA GLY A 89 0.22 0.75 -10.08
C GLY A 89 -0.70 -0.39 -10.50
N VAL A 90 -1.38 -0.20 -11.63
CA VAL A 90 -2.50 -1.05 -12.05
C VAL A 90 -2.10 -2.50 -12.42
N HIS A 91 -0.85 -2.94 -12.22
CA HIS A 91 -0.41 -4.30 -12.55
C HIS A 91 -1.32 -5.40 -12.01
N ASN A 92 -2.01 -5.17 -10.88
CA ASN A 92 -2.96 -6.10 -10.27
C ASN A 92 -4.38 -5.53 -10.08
N SER A 93 -4.64 -4.26 -10.39
CA SER A 93 -5.96 -3.67 -10.12
C SER A 93 -6.82 -3.70 -11.38
N LYS A 94 -7.90 -4.49 -11.34
CA LYS A 94 -8.99 -4.44 -12.34
C LYS A 94 -9.68 -3.06 -12.45
N GLY A 95 -9.22 -2.06 -11.70
CA GLY A 95 -9.86 -0.75 -11.55
C GLY A 95 -9.29 0.37 -12.44
N GLY A 96 -8.19 0.15 -13.16
CA GLY A 96 -7.66 1.16 -14.10
C GLY A 96 -7.39 2.53 -13.45
N VAL A 97 -7.65 3.60 -14.21
CA VAL A 97 -7.48 5.00 -13.76
C VAL A 97 -8.29 5.30 -12.49
N LYS A 98 -9.48 4.69 -12.34
CA LYS A 98 -10.35 4.90 -11.17
C LYS A 98 -9.66 4.50 -9.87
N ALA A 99 -8.98 3.34 -9.85
CA ALA A 99 -8.24 2.89 -8.67
C ALA A 99 -7.07 3.81 -8.32
N CYS A 100 -6.36 4.35 -9.33
CA CYS A 100 -5.30 5.33 -9.11
C CYS A 100 -5.86 6.61 -8.47
N LYS A 101 -7.00 7.10 -8.97
CA LYS A 101 -7.64 8.32 -8.45
C LYS A 101 -8.12 8.15 -7.00
N GLU A 102 -8.87 7.09 -6.70
CA GLU A 102 -9.38 6.82 -5.35
C GLU A 102 -8.22 6.66 -4.33
N SER A 103 -7.12 6.05 -4.76
CA SER A 103 -5.92 5.92 -3.94
C SER A 103 -5.25 7.26 -3.71
N LEU A 104 -5.09 8.08 -4.75
CA LEU A 104 -4.53 9.42 -4.63
C LEU A 104 -5.37 10.31 -3.71
N ASP A 105 -6.70 10.30 -3.86
CA ASP A 105 -7.63 11.06 -3.03
C ASP A 105 -7.49 10.66 -1.55
N THR A 106 -7.39 9.36 -1.28
CA THR A 106 -7.15 8.82 0.07
C THR A 106 -5.80 9.29 0.63
N ILE A 107 -4.73 9.22 -0.17
CA ILE A 107 -3.40 9.68 0.22
C ILE A 107 -3.43 11.18 0.54
N VAL A 108 -4.00 12.02 -0.33
CA VAL A 108 -4.07 13.47 -0.11
C VAL A 108 -4.87 13.81 1.15
N LYS A 109 -5.95 13.07 1.43
CA LYS A 109 -6.79 13.27 2.62
C LYS A 109 -6.10 12.90 3.93
N LEU A 110 -5.23 11.89 3.91
CA LEU A 110 -4.66 11.27 5.11
C LEU A 110 -3.18 11.57 5.33
N LYS A 111 -2.44 11.99 4.28
CA LYS A 111 -1.05 12.43 4.42
C LYS A 111 -0.98 13.59 5.42
N GLY A 112 -0.07 13.49 6.39
CA GLY A 112 0.08 14.46 7.48
C GLY A 112 -0.81 14.21 8.71
N LYS A 113 -1.96 13.51 8.56
CA LYS A 113 -2.81 13.07 9.69
C LYS A 113 -2.27 11.80 10.33
N VAL A 114 -1.93 10.82 9.51
CA VAL A 114 -1.29 9.59 10.00
C VAL A 114 0.19 9.90 10.24
N LYS A 115 0.62 9.80 11.49
CA LYS A 115 2.03 9.94 11.87
C LYS A 115 2.78 8.62 11.67
N PRO A 116 4.06 8.66 11.27
CA PRO A 116 4.89 7.47 11.27
C PRO A 116 4.95 6.88 12.68
N LYS A 117 4.97 5.55 12.79
CA LYS A 117 5.08 4.88 14.10
C LYS A 117 6.46 5.11 14.75
N ASP A 118 7.50 5.16 13.91
CA ASP A 118 8.90 5.31 14.27
C ASP A 118 9.69 5.82 13.04
N ALA A 119 11.01 5.97 13.19
CA ALA A 119 11.88 6.44 12.11
C ALA A 119 11.97 5.46 10.92
N GLU A 120 11.66 4.19 11.13
CA GLU A 120 11.75 3.11 10.13
C GLU A 120 10.44 2.90 9.38
N ASP A 121 9.41 3.70 9.65
CA ASP A 121 8.13 3.70 8.92
C ASP A 121 8.27 4.38 7.55
N HIS A 122 9.18 3.86 6.72
CA HIS A 122 9.57 4.40 5.41
C HIS A 122 8.40 4.54 4.44
N GLN A 123 7.33 3.77 4.64
CA GLN A 123 6.10 3.91 3.87
C GLN A 123 5.44 5.28 4.07
N ILE A 124 5.52 5.84 5.28
CA ILE A 124 4.95 7.15 5.63
C ILE A 124 6.01 8.24 5.52
N THR A 125 7.22 8.03 6.04
CA THR A 125 8.26 9.07 6.07
C THR A 125 8.73 9.45 4.66
N SER A 126 8.81 8.49 3.72
CA SER A 126 9.23 8.74 2.34
C SER A 126 8.07 9.09 1.40
N LEU A 127 6.82 9.12 1.89
CA LEU A 127 5.63 9.27 1.05
C LEU A 127 5.64 10.54 0.21
N GLU A 128 6.02 11.67 0.81
CA GLU A 128 6.01 12.97 0.13
C GLU A 128 6.98 12.99 -1.06
N GLY A 129 8.19 12.46 -0.89
CA GLY A 129 9.18 12.37 -1.97
C GLY A 129 8.81 11.36 -3.07
N ASN A 130 8.12 10.28 -2.70
CA ASN A 130 7.77 9.19 -3.62
C ASN A 130 6.44 9.39 -4.35
N LEU A 131 5.53 10.23 -3.83
CA LEU A 131 4.20 10.41 -4.40
C LEU A 131 4.21 10.80 -5.90
N PRO A 132 5.08 11.71 -6.39
CA PRO A 132 5.17 12.01 -7.82
C PRO A 132 5.41 10.77 -8.68
N ALA A 133 6.33 9.91 -8.26
CA ALA A 133 6.69 8.68 -8.97
C ALA A 133 5.53 7.68 -8.99
N TYR A 134 4.85 7.52 -7.86
CA TYR A 134 3.68 6.63 -7.76
C TYR A 134 2.54 7.09 -8.66
N VAL A 135 2.26 8.40 -8.68
CA VAL A 135 1.23 8.99 -9.52
C VAL A 135 1.56 8.83 -11.00
N ALA A 136 2.79 9.19 -11.41
CA ALA A 136 3.23 9.00 -12.79
C ALA A 136 3.09 7.54 -13.23
N GLY A 137 3.58 6.61 -12.42
CA GLY A 137 3.53 5.18 -12.71
C GLY A 137 2.11 4.62 -12.78
N CYS A 138 1.24 4.96 -11.82
CA CYS A 138 -0.12 4.41 -11.77
C CYS A 138 -0.96 4.89 -12.95
N PHE A 139 -1.07 6.21 -13.13
CA PHE A 139 -1.88 6.79 -14.20
C PHE A 139 -1.30 6.49 -15.59
N GLY A 140 0.04 6.49 -15.73
CA GLY A 140 0.70 6.14 -16.97
C GLY A 140 0.47 4.69 -17.38
N ARG A 141 0.55 3.72 -16.44
CA ARG A 141 0.21 2.32 -16.72
C ARG A 141 -1.27 2.12 -17.00
N ALA A 142 -2.13 2.97 -16.44
CA ALA A 142 -3.56 2.98 -16.71
C ALA A 142 -3.93 3.61 -18.08
N GLY A 143 -2.96 4.15 -18.82
CA GLY A 143 -3.15 4.77 -20.14
C GLY A 143 -3.48 6.27 -20.12
N ASP A 144 -3.57 6.90 -18.94
CA ASP A 144 -3.86 8.34 -18.83
C ASP A 144 -2.57 9.16 -18.65
N CYS A 145 -1.77 9.20 -19.71
CA CYS A 145 -0.45 9.82 -19.69
C CYS A 145 -0.48 11.33 -19.46
N LYS A 146 -1.51 12.03 -19.98
CA LYS A 146 -1.66 13.47 -19.80
C LYS A 146 -1.93 13.82 -18.33
N THR A 147 -2.85 13.11 -17.70
CA THR A 147 -3.13 13.28 -16.27
C THR A 147 -1.94 12.85 -15.42
N ALA A 148 -1.27 11.76 -15.79
CA ALA A 148 -0.08 11.27 -15.09
C ALA A 148 1.02 12.34 -15.01
N ARG A 149 1.37 12.99 -16.14
CA ARG A 149 2.40 14.04 -16.17
C ARG A 149 2.00 15.23 -15.31
N LYS A 150 0.74 15.69 -15.46
CA LYS A 150 0.24 16.83 -14.69
C LYS A 150 0.30 16.56 -13.18
N LEU A 151 -0.28 15.45 -12.74
CA LEU A 151 -0.36 15.13 -11.31
C LEU A 151 1.02 14.83 -10.70
N MET A 152 1.96 14.27 -11.47
CA MET A 152 3.34 14.10 -11.03
C MET A 152 3.96 15.46 -10.65
N ILE A 153 3.81 16.48 -11.50
CA ILE A 153 4.32 17.83 -11.26
C ILE A 153 3.56 18.48 -10.10
N ASP A 154 2.23 18.38 -10.08
CA ASP A 154 1.37 18.96 -9.03
C ASP A 154 1.74 18.43 -7.63
N HIS A 155 2.15 17.16 -7.54
CA HIS A 155 2.52 16.52 -6.28
C HIS A 155 4.02 16.53 -5.96
N MET A 156 4.86 17.22 -6.75
CA MET A 156 6.26 17.40 -6.35
C MET A 156 6.39 18.16 -5.02
N PRO A 157 7.34 17.77 -4.16
CA PRO A 157 7.69 18.52 -2.96
C PRO A 157 7.98 20.00 -3.26
N ALA A 158 7.63 20.88 -2.32
CA ALA A 158 7.72 22.34 -2.53
C ALA A 158 9.17 22.80 -2.77
N ASP A 159 10.11 22.28 -2.00
CA ASP A 159 11.55 22.51 -2.15
C ASP A 159 12.06 22.09 -3.54
N ARG A 160 11.57 20.95 -4.05
CA ARG A 160 11.89 20.50 -5.42
C ARG A 160 11.32 21.45 -6.46
N LYS A 161 10.08 21.93 -6.30
CA LYS A 161 9.48 22.92 -7.22
C LYS A 161 10.26 24.24 -7.22
N GLU A 162 10.67 24.72 -6.05
CA GLU A 162 11.50 25.92 -5.91
C GLU A 162 12.86 25.75 -6.60
N GLN A 163 13.49 24.59 -6.46
CA GLN A 163 14.74 24.29 -7.17
C GLN A 163 14.53 24.25 -8.69
N MET A 164 13.46 23.61 -9.16
CA MET A 164 13.13 23.53 -10.59
C MET A 164 12.83 24.91 -11.20
N ALA A 165 12.25 25.84 -10.44
CA ALA A 165 11.97 27.19 -10.88
C ALA A 165 13.23 28.02 -11.18
N LYS A 166 14.40 27.63 -10.66
CA LYS A 166 15.69 28.29 -10.91
C LYS A 166 16.31 27.93 -12.27
N ASN A 167 15.82 26.87 -12.90
CA ASN A 167 16.31 26.43 -14.20
C ASN A 167 15.63 27.22 -15.33
N PRO A 168 16.31 27.43 -16.47
CA PRO A 168 15.66 27.83 -17.72
C PRO A 168 14.48 26.91 -18.07
N GLU A 169 13.47 27.46 -18.75
CA GLU A 169 12.23 26.73 -19.03
C GLU A 169 12.46 25.43 -19.81
N ASP A 170 13.31 25.47 -20.84
CA ASP A 170 13.69 24.33 -21.67
C ASP A 170 14.39 23.23 -20.85
N VAL A 171 15.31 23.62 -19.96
CA VAL A 171 16.01 22.71 -19.05
C VAL A 171 15.03 22.09 -18.05
N ARG A 172 14.13 22.89 -17.48
CA ARG A 172 13.09 22.44 -16.55
C ARG A 172 12.14 21.44 -17.21
N GLU A 173 11.66 21.74 -18.41
CA GLU A 173 10.77 20.85 -19.15
C GLU A 173 11.48 19.54 -19.54
N LYS A 174 12.76 19.59 -19.88
CA LYS A 174 13.56 18.37 -20.10
C LYS A 174 13.63 17.53 -18.83
N ILE A 175 13.95 18.12 -17.68
CA ILE A 175 14.01 17.40 -16.40
C ILE A 175 12.65 16.77 -16.04
N TYR A 176 11.55 17.51 -16.18
CA TYR A 176 10.22 16.96 -15.94
C TYR A 176 9.88 15.81 -16.88
N THR A 177 10.31 15.89 -18.13
CA THR A 177 10.12 14.83 -19.12
C THR A 177 10.94 13.60 -18.74
N ASP A 178 12.22 13.76 -18.41
CA ASP A 178 13.11 12.66 -17.99
C ASP A 178 12.55 11.93 -16.75
N ILE A 179 12.07 12.68 -15.74
CA ILE A 179 11.44 12.11 -14.54
C ILE A 179 10.16 11.37 -14.91
N PHE A 180 9.29 12.00 -15.69
CA PHE A 180 8.01 11.41 -16.08
C PHE A 180 8.23 10.07 -16.80
N GLU A 181 9.11 10.08 -17.78
CA GLU A 181 9.46 8.92 -18.59
C GLU A 181 10.10 7.77 -17.78
N ALA A 182 10.87 8.09 -16.73
CA ALA A 182 11.44 7.07 -15.86
C ALA A 182 10.35 6.21 -15.17
N TYR A 183 9.24 6.83 -14.76
CA TYR A 183 8.17 6.17 -14.00
C TYR A 183 6.95 5.76 -14.85
N ALA A 184 6.64 6.52 -15.89
CA ALA A 184 5.54 6.28 -16.82
C ALA A 184 6.05 5.74 -18.17
N GLN A 185 6.83 4.66 -18.13
CA GLN A 185 7.47 4.09 -19.34
C GLN A 185 6.46 3.72 -20.45
N SER A 186 5.23 3.36 -20.08
CA SER A 186 4.13 3.11 -21.03
C SER A 186 3.74 4.35 -21.84
N CYS A 187 4.10 5.54 -21.38
CA CYS A 187 3.81 6.83 -22.01
C CYS A 187 4.94 7.35 -22.91
N LYS A 188 6.10 6.69 -22.95
CA LYS A 188 7.26 7.08 -23.80
C LYS A 188 7.01 7.04 -25.31
N LYS A 189 5.91 6.41 -25.74
CA LYS A 189 5.61 6.12 -27.15
C LYS A 189 4.46 6.99 -27.70
N ILE A 190 4.08 8.06 -27.00
CA ILE A 190 3.02 8.98 -27.42
C ILE A 190 3.64 10.29 -27.90
#